data_AF-A0A7S1GHC2-F1
#
_entry.id   AF-A0A7S1GHC2-F1
#
_cell.length_a   1.000
_cell.length_b   1.000
_cell.length_c   1.000
_cell.angle_alpha   90.00
_cell.angle_beta   90.00
_cell.angle_gamma   90.00
#
_symmetry.space_group_name_H-M   'P 1'
#
loop_
_entity.id
_entity.type
_entity.pdbx_description
1 polymer ?
#
loop_
_entity_poly.entity_id
_entity_poly.type
_entity_poly.pdbx_seq_one_letter_code
_entity_poly.pdbx_strand_id
1 'polypeptide(L)'
;FFNDDNNGFVVPRYTEAPSVSPAPTIDFLPTLQPTSKFSNFCFSGETLVREQDRGWIKMRDLRIGHVIRTQNGHYEPVYAFGHYHHTVETMFLQIHIVPPPSPPQA
;
A
#
# COMPACT_ATOMS: atom_id res chain seq x y z
N PHE A 1 23.58 47.05 26.37
CA PHE A 1 22.41 47.93 26.56
C PHE A 1 21.19 47.04 26.66
N PHE A 2 20.46 47.28 27.75
CA PHE A 2 19.33 46.51 28.27
C PHE A 2 18.15 46.47 27.29
N ASN A 3 17.40 45.36 27.30
CA ASN A 3 16.15 45.33 28.04
C ASN A 3 15.66 43.89 28.20
N ASP A 4 15.64 43.44 29.45
CA ASP A 4 14.59 42.57 29.98
C ASP A 4 13.25 43.31 29.89
N ASP A 5 12.15 42.59 29.64
CA ASP A 5 10.91 42.73 30.39
C ASP A 5 9.94 41.57 30.09
N ASN A 6 9.59 40.90 31.18
CA ASN A 6 8.54 39.88 31.38
C ASN A 6 7.34 39.90 30.43
N ASN A 7 6.88 38.71 30.01
CA ASN A 7 5.54 38.23 30.41
C ASN A 7 5.21 36.81 29.91
N GLY A 8 4.82 35.94 30.85
CA GLY A 8 3.74 34.99 30.63
C GLY A 8 4.14 33.58 30.19
N PHE A 9 4.49 32.73 31.16
CA PHE A 9 4.32 31.28 31.02
C PHE A 9 2.81 30.97 30.97
N VAL A 10 2.24 30.94 29.77
CA VAL A 10 0.89 30.42 29.52
C VAL A 10 0.98 28.92 29.33
N VAL A 11 0.47 28.16 30.30
CA VAL A 11 0.18 26.74 30.11
C VAL A 11 -0.83 26.58 28.96
N PRO A 12 -0.58 25.73 27.95
CA PRO A 12 -1.65 25.38 27.03
C PRO A 12 -2.72 24.62 27.81
N ARG A 13 -3.94 25.17 27.84
CA ARG A 13 -5.12 24.41 28.25
C ARG A 13 -5.29 23.27 27.24
N TYR A 14 -5.20 22.04 27.70
CA TYR A 14 -5.64 20.89 26.92
C TYR A 14 -7.14 21.03 26.69
N THR A 15 -7.52 21.46 25.49
CA THR A 15 -8.91 21.36 25.04
C THR A 15 -9.21 19.87 24.85
N GLU A 16 -10.24 19.42 25.55
CA GLU A 16 -10.80 18.08 25.51
C GLU A 16 -11.04 17.62 24.07
N ALA A 17 -10.57 16.41 23.73
CA ALA A 17 -10.80 15.82 22.41
C ALA A 17 -12.30 15.48 22.24
N PRO A 18 -12.90 15.71 21.07
CA PRO A 18 -14.32 15.42 20.87
C PRO A 18 -14.61 13.91 21.00
N SER A 19 -15.75 13.64 21.66
CA SER A 19 -16.34 12.36 22.05
C SER A 19 -16.28 11.25 20.99
N VAL A 20 -15.94 10.04 21.45
CA VAL A 20 -15.76 8.80 20.69
C VAL A 20 -17.08 8.37 20.03
N SER A 21 -17.08 8.22 18.71
CA SER A 21 -18.18 7.59 17.96
C SER A 21 -18.13 6.07 18.14
N PRO A 22 -19.26 5.37 18.42
CA PRO A 22 -19.24 3.93 18.63
C PRO A 22 -18.89 3.17 17.34
N ALA A 23 -18.09 2.12 17.48
CA ALA A 23 -17.70 1.25 16.38
C ALA A 23 -18.93 0.56 15.74
N PRO A 24 -19.00 0.45 14.40
CA PRO A 24 -20.10 -0.24 13.75
C PRO A 24 -19.98 -1.76 13.97
N THR A 25 -21.05 -2.37 14.48
CA THR A 25 -21.24 -3.82 14.55
C THR A 25 -21.40 -4.37 13.12
N ILE A 26 -20.51 -5.28 12.70
CA ILE A 26 -20.63 -5.95 11.39
C ILE A 26 -21.59 -7.15 11.53
N ASP A 27 -22.85 -6.90 11.24
CA ASP A 27 -23.86 -7.94 11.00
C ASP A 27 -23.98 -8.20 9.50
N PHE A 28 -23.01 -8.84 8.86
CA PHE A 28 -23.26 -9.48 7.57
C PHE A 28 -22.18 -10.53 7.31
N LEU A 29 -22.59 -11.80 7.29
CA LEU A 29 -21.79 -12.90 6.77
C LEU A 29 -22.23 -13.12 5.31
N PRO A 30 -21.44 -12.75 4.28
CA PRO A 30 -21.76 -13.11 2.92
C PRO A 30 -21.12 -14.47 2.59
N THR A 31 -21.98 -15.40 2.20
CA THR A 31 -21.63 -16.65 1.53
C THR A 31 -20.62 -16.40 0.41
N LEU A 32 -19.47 -17.09 0.45
CA LEU A 32 -18.41 -17.01 -0.56
C LEU A 32 -18.92 -17.53 -1.91
N GLN A 33 -19.25 -16.63 -2.82
CA GLN A 33 -19.45 -16.96 -4.24
C GLN A 33 -18.22 -16.48 -5.04
N PRO A 34 -17.53 -17.35 -5.80
CA PRO A 34 -16.44 -16.94 -6.67
C PRO A 34 -17.02 -16.29 -7.93
N THR A 35 -17.41 -15.03 -7.83
CA THR A 35 -17.72 -14.21 -9.00
C THR A 35 -16.41 -13.57 -9.46
N SER A 36 -15.80 -14.14 -10.49
CA SER A 36 -14.69 -13.52 -11.23
C SER A 36 -15.22 -12.31 -12.02
N LYS A 37 -15.58 -11.25 -11.29
CA LYS A 37 -15.67 -9.88 -11.76
C LYS A 37 -14.51 -9.12 -11.13
N PHE A 38 -13.30 -9.30 -11.64
CA PHE A 38 -12.18 -8.41 -11.29
C PHE A 38 -12.45 -7.04 -11.92
N SER A 39 -13.31 -6.25 -11.29
CA SER A 39 -13.54 -4.87 -11.68
C SER A 39 -12.29 -4.06 -11.36
N ASN A 40 -11.37 -3.89 -12.30
CA ASN A 40 -10.36 -2.81 -12.36
C ASN A 40 -9.89 -2.27 -10.98
N PHE A 41 -9.43 -3.14 -10.08
CA PHE A 41 -9.11 -2.73 -8.70
C PHE A 41 -7.69 -2.14 -8.68
N CYS A 42 -7.61 -0.84 -8.97
CA CYS A 42 -6.48 -0.05 -8.50
C CYS A 42 -6.61 0.18 -6.99
N PHE A 43 -5.48 0.17 -6.30
CA PHE A 43 -5.43 0.48 -4.88
C PHE A 43 -5.07 1.96 -4.68
N SER A 44 -5.64 2.57 -3.65
CA SER A 44 -5.19 3.89 -3.20
C SER A 44 -3.78 3.79 -2.62
N GLY A 45 -3.00 4.86 -2.75
CA GLY A 45 -1.70 4.96 -2.05
C GLY A 45 -1.83 4.86 -0.52
N GLU A 46 -3.02 5.12 0.04
CA GLU A 46 -3.31 5.00 1.47
C GLU A 46 -3.70 3.58 1.90
N THR A 47 -3.91 2.65 0.97
CA THR A 47 -4.22 1.25 1.28
C THR A 47 -3.06 0.61 2.05
N LEU A 48 -3.35 -0.15 3.10
CA LEU A 48 -2.34 -0.83 3.90
C LEU A 48 -1.98 -2.20 3.32
N VAL A 49 -0.70 -2.53 3.35
CA VAL A 49 -0.13 -3.82 2.95
C VAL A 49 0.79 -4.32 4.04
N ARG A 50 0.79 -5.64 4.26
CA ARG A 50 1.66 -6.26 5.25
C ARG A 50 2.97 -6.68 4.60
N GLU A 51 4.02 -5.91 4.85
CA GLU A 51 5.40 -6.27 4.50
C GLU A 51 5.97 -7.25 5.53
N GLN A 52 6.93 -8.08 5.10
CA GLN A 52 7.54 -9.13 5.92
C GLN A 52 8.27 -8.57 7.14
N ASP A 53 9.08 -7.52 6.97
CA ASP A 53 10.01 -7.05 8.01
C ASP A 53 9.48 -5.82 8.78
N ARG A 54 8.64 -5.00 8.15
CA ARG A 54 8.10 -3.76 8.72
C ARG A 54 6.65 -3.84 9.17
N GLY A 55 5.95 -4.95 8.90
CA GLY A 55 4.54 -5.09 9.22
C GLY A 55 3.65 -4.24 8.30
N TRP A 56 2.67 -3.52 8.84
CA TRP A 56 1.73 -2.75 8.03
C TRP A 56 2.32 -1.45 7.54
N ILE A 57 2.39 -1.28 6.23
CA ILE A 57 2.85 -0.07 5.54
C ILE A 57 1.81 0.38 4.52
N LYS A 58 1.89 1.64 4.07
CA LYS A 58 0.99 2.15 3.02
C LYS A 58 1.50 1.72 1.64
N MET A 59 0.57 1.51 0.70
CA MET A 59 0.88 1.19 -0.71
C MET A 59 1.84 2.21 -1.35
N ARG A 60 1.69 3.50 -1.03
CA ARG A 60 2.57 4.57 -1.54
C ARG A 60 4.03 4.46 -1.05
N ASP A 61 4.26 3.73 0.04
CA ASP A 61 5.58 3.55 0.65
C ASP A 61 6.25 2.24 0.20
N LEU A 62 5.56 1.40 -0.59
CA LEU A 62 6.13 0.19 -1.18
C LEU A 62 7.12 0.52 -2.30
N ARG A 63 8.09 -0.37 -2.48
CA ARG A 63 9.05 -0.32 -3.58
C ARG A 63 9.21 -1.70 -4.21
N ILE A 64 9.70 -1.73 -5.45
CA ILE A 64 10.08 -2.99 -6.13
C ILE A 64 11.13 -3.69 -5.26
N GLY A 65 10.94 -5.01 -5.08
CA GLY A 65 11.77 -5.85 -4.23
C GLY A 65 11.29 -5.96 -2.78
N HIS A 66 10.39 -5.09 -2.30
CA HIS A 66 9.76 -5.28 -0.99
C HIS A 66 8.95 -6.58 -0.99
N VAL A 67 9.03 -7.35 0.09
CA VAL A 67 8.36 -8.65 0.21
C VAL A 67 7.06 -8.49 0.99
N ILE A 68 5.94 -8.73 0.33
CA ILE A 68 4.60 -8.49 0.88
C ILE A 68 3.80 -9.78 1.01
N ARG A 69 2.86 -9.77 1.96
CA ARG A 69 1.97 -10.91 2.18
C ARG A 69 0.97 -11.04 1.03
N THR A 70 0.96 -12.20 0.39
CA THR A 70 0.01 -12.60 -0.65
C THR A 70 -1.12 -13.47 -0.07
N GLN A 71 -1.99 -14.00 -0.94
CA GLN A 71 -3.05 -14.91 -0.55
C GLN A 71 -2.48 -16.14 0.18
N ASN A 72 -3.24 -16.71 1.11
CA ASN A 72 -2.85 -17.85 1.95
C ASN A 72 -1.67 -17.58 2.92
N GLY A 73 -1.22 -16.33 3.05
CA GLY A 73 -0.18 -15.95 4.01
C GLY A 73 1.25 -16.19 3.55
N HIS A 74 1.44 -16.49 2.27
CA HIS A 74 2.76 -16.48 1.66
C HIS A 74 3.28 -15.04 1.50
N TYR A 75 4.57 -14.93 1.24
CA TYR A 75 5.27 -13.66 1.09
C TYR A 75 6.04 -13.68 -0.22
N GLU A 76 5.83 -12.66 -1.04
CA GLU A 76 6.46 -12.57 -2.36
C GLU A 76 6.96 -11.15 -2.61
N PRO A 77 8.06 -10.98 -3.39
CA PRO A 77 8.57 -9.67 -3.71
C PRO A 77 7.66 -8.95 -4.72
N VAL A 78 7.58 -7.64 -4.58
CA VAL A 78 6.91 -6.77 -5.56
C VAL A 78 7.79 -6.63 -6.79
N TYR A 79 7.29 -7.02 -7.95
CA TYR A 79 8.05 -6.96 -9.21
C TYR A 79 7.76 -5.70 -10.04
N ALA A 80 6.55 -5.13 -9.95
CA ALA A 80 6.14 -3.98 -10.74
C ALA A 80 4.96 -3.23 -10.10
N PHE A 81 4.78 -1.98 -10.50
CA PHE A 81 3.58 -1.20 -10.24
C PHE A 81 2.92 -0.79 -11.56
N GLY A 82 1.60 -1.00 -11.66
CA GLY A 82 0.80 -0.55 -12.78
C GLY A 82 -0.16 0.57 -12.34
N HIS A 83 -0.32 1.57 -13.20
CA HIS A 83 -1.37 2.58 -13.06
C HIS A 83 -2.36 2.44 -14.21
N TYR A 84 -3.62 2.15 -13.88
CA TYR A 84 -4.69 2.11 -14.88
C TYR A 84 -5.21 3.52 -15.14
N HIS A 85 -5.15 3.95 -16.39
CA HIS A 85 -5.69 5.22 -16.85
C HIS A 85 -6.81 4.96 -17.87
N HIS A 86 -8.04 5.37 -17.57
CA HIS A 86 -9.24 4.95 -18.31
C HIS A 86 -9.46 5.65 -19.65
N THR A 87 -8.70 6.70 -19.96
CA THR A 87 -8.85 7.49 -21.20
C THR A 87 -7.61 7.49 -22.09
N VAL A 88 -6.56 6.79 -21.71
CA VAL A 88 -5.29 6.78 -22.45
C VAL A 88 -5.01 5.36 -22.92
N GLU A 89 -5.06 5.15 -24.23
CA GLU A 89 -4.50 3.95 -24.85
C GLU A 89 -2.98 4.08 -24.92
N THR A 90 -2.28 3.02 -24.55
CA THR A 90 -0.81 2.99 -24.50
C THR A 90 -0.26 1.91 -25.42
N MET A 91 0.96 2.11 -25.92
CA MET A 91 1.74 1.07 -26.58
C MET A 91 2.57 0.34 -25.53
N PHE A 92 2.78 -0.97 -25.70
CA PHE A 92 3.58 -1.76 -24.77
C PHE A 92 4.97 -2.04 -25.32
N LEU A 93 5.96 -2.07 -24.42
CA LEU A 93 7.28 -2.60 -24.72
C LEU A 93 7.23 -4.13 -24.61
N GLN A 94 7.63 -4.83 -25.67
CA GLN A 94 7.82 -6.27 -25.64
C GLN A 94 9.31 -6.59 -25.59
N ILE A 95 9.72 -7.40 -24.62
CA ILE A 95 11.10 -7.88 -24.49
C ILE A 95 11.14 -9.33 -24.97
N HIS A 96 11.96 -9.60 -25.99
CA HIS A 96 12.29 -10.97 -26.42
C HIS A 96 13.66 -11.35 -25.87
N ILE A 97 13.76 -12.56 -25.33
CA ILE A 97 15.03 -13.13 -24.88
C ILE A 97 15.25 -14.39 -25.71
N VAL A 98 16.39 -14.45 -26.40
CA VAL A 98 16.85 -15.67 -27.07
C VAL A 98 17.77 -16.40 -26.09
N PRO A 99 17.43 -17.63 -25.67
CA PRO A 99 18.31 -18.40 -24.80
C PRO A 99 19.62 -18.73 -25.52
N PRO A 100 20.74 -18.84 -24.80
CA PRO A 100 22.02 -19.23 -25.39
C PRO A 100 21.89 -20.65 -25.99
N PRO A 101 22.67 -20.98 -27.04
CA PRO A 101 22.68 -22.32 -27.61
C PRO A 101 23.07 -23.36 -26.55
N SER A 102 22.49 -24.55 -26.62
CA SER A 102 22.86 -25.64 -25.73
C SER A 102 24.35 -26.00 -25.89
N PRO A 103 25.05 -26.34 -24.79
CA PRO A 103 26.44 -26.78 -24.89
C PRO A 103 26.56 -28.02 -25.79
N PRO A 104 27.72 -28.24 -26.42
CA PRO A 104 27.98 -29.47 -27.18
C PRO A 104 27.73 -30.69 -26.29
N GLN A 105 26.98 -31.68 -26.79
CA GLN A 105 26.89 -32.98 -26.13
C GLN A 105 28.21 -33.73 -26.38
N ALA A 106 28.82 -34.23 -25.30
CA ALA A 106 30.05 -35.02 -25.33
C ALA A 106 29.78 -36.48 -25.69
#